data_AF-A0A960UC25-F1
#
_entry.id   AF-A0A960UC25-F1
#
_cell.length_a   1.000
_cell.length_b   1.000
_cell.length_c   1.000
_cell.angle_alpha   90.00
_cell.angle_beta   90.00
_cell.angle_gamma   90.00
#
_symmetry.space_group_name_H-M   'P 1'
#
loop_
_entity.id
_entity.type
_entity.pdbx_description
1 polymer ?
#
loop_
_entity_poly.entity_id
_entity_poly.type
_entity_poly.pdbx_seq_one_letter_code
_entity_poly.pdbx_strand_id
1 'polypeptide(L)'
;MNLKNPIETIKEVHIEDLKSLEHPSSFIREEDYRVLILRHLSLFESGLNYESKGFIIQNETIHIYNREKSSFELLPNGFPGLLQSIVPIHNEHKKLIDGYTNEIDALEDKLYTNKISRYFMDVWFDAKKDLTKFERYYQRNILVLKDVCKEYETHKNFPKTNFYDLIEDINAYIVGIQNQLHKLDSIHHYYVSLKDDRLNKNIYYLTLISATFLPLNLVVGFFGMNTEGL
;
A
#
# COMPACT_ATOMS: atom_id res chain seq x y z
N MET A 1 23.83 -45.14 4.73
CA MET A 1 24.36 -43.76 4.69
C MET A 1 23.21 -42.86 5.08
N ASN A 2 23.22 -42.36 6.32
CA ASN A 2 22.11 -41.59 6.89
C ASN A 2 21.91 -40.31 6.08
N LEU A 3 20.80 -40.24 5.34
CA LEU A 3 20.29 -39.00 4.77
C LEU A 3 19.95 -38.09 5.95
N LYS A 4 20.84 -37.15 6.25
CA LYS A 4 20.51 -36.03 7.13
C LYS A 4 19.22 -35.39 6.61
N ASN A 5 18.33 -35.00 7.53
CA ASN A 5 17.17 -34.20 7.16
C ASN A 5 17.67 -32.98 6.34
N PRO A 6 17.06 -32.65 5.19
CA PRO A 6 17.50 -31.55 4.32
C PRO A 6 17.61 -30.18 5.01
N ILE A 7 17.04 -30.06 6.20
CA ILE A 7 16.99 -28.88 7.06
C ILE A 7 18.25 -28.73 7.94
N GLU A 8 19.02 -29.79 8.19
CA GLU A 8 20.20 -29.75 9.08
C GLU A 8 21.41 -29.00 8.49
N THR A 9 21.43 -28.75 7.18
CA THR A 9 22.52 -28.04 6.48
C THR A 9 22.28 -26.53 6.32
N ILE A 10 21.17 -26.03 6.86
CA ILE A 10 20.74 -24.63 6.67
C ILE A 10 21.34 -23.77 7.77
N LYS A 11 21.93 -22.62 7.38
CA LYS A 11 22.53 -21.68 8.34
C LYS A 11 21.46 -21.18 9.30
N GLU A 12 21.80 -21.10 10.59
CA GLU A 12 20.86 -20.71 11.65
C GLU A 12 20.23 -19.33 11.41
N VAL A 13 21.01 -18.37 10.92
CA VAL A 13 20.55 -17.03 10.53
C VAL A 13 19.38 -17.10 9.53
N HIS A 14 19.46 -17.98 8.54
CA HIS A 14 18.41 -18.11 7.53
C HIS A 14 17.15 -18.76 8.10
N ILE A 15 17.29 -19.62 9.11
CA ILE A 15 16.14 -20.21 9.83
C ILE A 15 15.45 -19.13 10.67
N GLU A 16 16.21 -18.24 11.31
CA GLU A 16 15.65 -17.08 12.04
C GLU A 16 14.89 -16.15 11.09
N ASP A 17 15.45 -15.85 9.92
CA ASP A 17 14.80 -15.02 8.90
C ASP A 17 13.47 -15.65 8.42
N LEU A 18 13.44 -16.97 8.20
CA LEU A 18 12.24 -17.72 7.81
C LEU A 18 11.16 -17.75 8.89
N LYS A 19 11.57 -17.69 10.17
CA LYS A 19 10.66 -17.64 11.33
C LYS A 19 10.03 -16.27 11.51
N SER A 20 10.76 -15.21 11.16
CA SER A 20 10.31 -13.83 11.34
C SER A 20 9.00 -13.56 10.60
N LEU A 21 8.01 -12.99 11.31
CA LEU A 21 6.66 -12.71 10.83
C LEU A 21 6.61 -11.65 9.73
N GLU A 22 7.42 -10.61 9.87
CA GLU A 22 7.42 -9.44 8.98
C GLU A 22 8.72 -9.33 8.18
N HIS A 23 9.46 -10.45 8.05
CA HIS A 23 10.70 -10.44 7.28
C HIS A 23 10.43 -9.91 5.86
N PRO A 24 11.22 -8.94 5.38
CA PRO A 24 11.01 -8.41 4.05
C PRO A 24 11.26 -9.46 2.95
N SER A 25 10.69 -9.25 1.76
CA SER A 25 10.96 -10.18 0.66
C SER A 25 12.45 -10.20 0.30
N SER A 26 13.01 -11.40 0.14
CA SER A 26 14.40 -11.65 -0.18
C SER A 26 14.57 -12.96 -0.96
N PHE A 27 15.64 -13.03 -1.75
CA PHE A 27 16.09 -14.26 -2.40
C PHE A 27 17.60 -14.43 -2.17
N ILE A 28 17.95 -15.38 -1.32
CA ILE A 28 19.32 -15.63 -0.87
C ILE A 28 19.85 -16.86 -1.60
N ARG A 29 21.09 -16.73 -2.10
CA ARG A 29 21.79 -17.77 -2.83
C ARG A 29 22.93 -18.33 -1.98
N GLU A 30 22.85 -19.60 -1.62
CA GLU A 30 23.89 -20.36 -0.93
C GLU A 30 24.42 -21.48 -1.82
N GLU A 31 25.50 -22.17 -1.46
CA GLU A 31 26.07 -23.20 -2.35
C GLU A 31 25.07 -24.34 -2.62
N ASP A 32 24.43 -24.86 -1.57
CA ASP A 32 23.58 -26.07 -1.65
C ASP A 32 22.07 -25.79 -1.66
N TYR A 33 21.66 -24.54 -1.43
CA TYR A 33 20.23 -24.19 -1.35
C TYR A 33 19.96 -22.74 -1.73
N ARG A 34 18.68 -22.43 -1.92
CA ARG A 34 18.18 -21.06 -1.98
C ARG A 34 17.15 -20.83 -0.88
N VAL A 35 17.13 -19.62 -0.35
CA VAL A 35 16.11 -19.15 0.59
C VAL A 35 15.29 -18.09 -0.12
N LEU A 36 13.98 -18.31 -0.21
CA LEU A 36 13.04 -17.36 -0.78
C LEU A 36 12.08 -16.93 0.33
N ILE A 37 12.05 -15.65 0.63
CA ILE A 37 11.08 -15.06 1.55
C ILE A 37 10.21 -14.13 0.74
N LEU A 38 8.90 -14.35 0.80
CA LEU A 38 7.91 -13.50 0.15
C LEU A 38 7.02 -12.89 1.22
N ARG A 39 7.17 -11.57 1.42
CA ARG A 39 6.28 -10.79 2.28
C ARG A 39 5.04 -10.41 1.51
N HIS A 40 3.86 -10.82 1.96
CA HIS A 40 2.54 -10.39 1.49
C HIS A 40 1.86 -9.40 2.43
N LEU A 41 0.76 -8.83 1.96
CA LEU A 41 -0.17 -8.04 2.74
C LEU A 41 -1.43 -8.87 3.01
N SER A 42 -1.94 -8.80 4.23
CA SER A 42 -3.19 -9.46 4.65
C SER A 42 -4.10 -8.44 5.32
N LEU A 43 -5.40 -8.53 5.08
CA LEU A 43 -6.39 -7.67 5.72
C LEU A 43 -6.82 -8.28 7.07
N PHE A 44 -6.59 -7.55 8.15
CA PHE A 44 -7.06 -7.90 9.50
C PHE A 44 -8.08 -6.88 10.01
N GLU A 45 -8.69 -7.14 11.18
CA GLU A 45 -9.57 -6.16 11.85
C GLU A 45 -8.86 -4.82 12.10
N SER A 46 -7.54 -4.84 12.33
CA SER A 46 -6.71 -3.65 12.51
C SER A 46 -6.31 -2.94 11.20
N GLY A 47 -6.69 -3.48 10.04
CA GLY A 47 -6.30 -3.03 8.70
C GLY A 47 -5.23 -3.89 8.04
N LEU A 48 -4.59 -3.36 7.00
CA LEU A 48 -3.57 -4.06 6.21
C LEU A 48 -2.25 -4.21 6.97
N ASN A 49 -1.83 -5.45 7.25
CA ASN A 49 -0.56 -5.79 7.89
C ASN A 49 0.31 -6.66 7.00
N TYR A 50 1.62 -6.64 7.25
CA TYR A 50 2.57 -7.47 6.55
C TYR A 50 2.68 -8.86 7.19
N GLU A 51 2.79 -9.87 6.35
CA GLU A 51 3.14 -11.23 6.77
C GLU A 51 4.12 -11.81 5.75
N SER A 52 5.05 -12.65 6.18
CA SER A 52 5.98 -13.31 5.25
C SER A 52 5.71 -14.81 5.15
N LYS A 53 6.03 -15.39 3.99
CA LYS A 53 6.11 -16.83 3.79
C LYS A 53 7.52 -17.18 3.35
N GLY A 54 8.09 -18.14 4.06
CA GLY A 54 9.45 -18.61 3.85
C GLY A 54 9.47 -19.92 3.06
N PHE A 55 10.35 -20.00 2.07
CA PHE A 55 10.55 -21.16 1.21
C PHE A 55 12.03 -21.50 1.13
N ILE A 56 12.32 -22.79 1.08
CA ILE A 56 13.67 -23.34 0.89
C ILE A 56 13.65 -24.19 -0.36
N ILE A 57 14.57 -23.92 -1.28
CA ILE A 57 14.69 -24.64 -2.55
C ILE A 57 16.00 -25.41 -2.56
N GLN A 58 15.91 -26.73 -2.69
CA GLN A 58 17.05 -27.66 -2.70
C GLN A 58 16.79 -28.77 -3.72
N ASN A 59 17.70 -28.99 -4.67
CA ASN A 59 17.64 -30.11 -5.63
C ASN A 59 16.24 -30.34 -6.21
N GLU A 60 15.60 -29.27 -6.70
CA GLU A 60 14.24 -29.26 -7.28
C GLU A 60 13.06 -29.42 -6.30
N THR A 61 13.33 -29.70 -5.02
CA THR A 61 12.31 -29.71 -3.96
C THR A 61 12.17 -28.34 -3.33
N ILE A 62 10.92 -27.93 -3.07
CA ILE A 62 10.59 -26.68 -2.38
C ILE A 62 9.93 -27.05 -1.06
N HIS A 63 10.44 -26.51 0.03
CA HIS A 63 9.86 -26.65 1.36
C HIS A 63 9.33 -25.30 1.82
N ILE A 64 8.12 -25.27 2.37
CA ILE A 64 7.52 -24.08 2.97
C ILE A 64 7.65 -24.17 4.50
N TYR A 65 7.97 -23.05 5.15
CA TYR A 65 7.97 -22.99 6.60
C TYR A 65 6.53 -22.85 7.13
N ASN A 66 6.04 -23.86 7.85
CA ASN A 66 4.77 -23.82 8.55
C ASN A 66 4.99 -23.28 9.97
N ARG A 67 4.50 -22.07 10.24
CA ARG A 67 4.66 -21.40 11.54
C ARG A 67 3.90 -22.10 12.66
N GLU A 68 2.69 -22.59 12.40
CA GLU A 68 1.84 -23.23 13.42
C GLU A 68 2.48 -24.51 13.95
N LYS A 69 3.08 -25.29 13.06
CA LYS A 69 3.77 -26.54 13.41
C LYS A 69 5.26 -26.35 13.70
N SER A 70 5.78 -25.15 13.47
CA SER A 70 7.22 -24.83 13.53
C SER A 70 8.09 -25.83 12.75
N SER A 71 7.63 -26.22 11.57
CA SER A 71 8.26 -27.27 10.75
C SER A 71 8.27 -26.90 9.27
N PHE A 72 9.23 -27.44 8.53
CA PHE A 72 9.25 -27.36 7.08
C PHE A 72 8.40 -28.47 6.46
N GLU A 73 7.47 -28.09 5.60
CA GLU A 73 6.60 -29.01 4.87
C GLU A 73 6.98 -28.98 3.39
N LEU A 74 6.99 -30.14 2.73
CA LEU A 74 7.23 -30.21 1.29
C LEU A 74 6.08 -29.51 0.56
N LEU A 75 6.40 -28.53 -0.27
CA LEU A 75 5.42 -27.84 -1.11
C LEU A 75 5.05 -28.76 -2.29
N PRO A 76 3.77 -29.13 -2.44
CA PRO A 76 3.35 -29.98 -3.55
C PRO A 76 3.59 -29.27 -4.87
N ASN A 77 3.90 -30.04 -5.93
CA ASN A 77 4.11 -29.54 -7.29
C ASN A 77 5.26 -28.54 -7.47
N GLY A 78 6.22 -28.42 -6.53
CA GLY A 78 7.43 -27.61 -6.72
C GLY A 78 7.16 -26.17 -7.16
N PHE A 79 7.78 -25.71 -8.25
CA PHE A 79 7.61 -24.34 -8.77
C PHE A 79 6.17 -23.99 -9.18
N PRO A 80 5.39 -24.86 -9.86
CA PRO A 80 3.95 -24.67 -10.02
C PRO A 80 3.21 -24.48 -8.69
N GLY A 81 3.57 -25.22 -7.65
CA GLY A 81 3.02 -25.03 -6.30
C GLY A 81 3.37 -23.68 -5.69
N LEU A 82 4.61 -23.21 -5.91
CA LEU A 82 5.03 -21.88 -5.49
C LEU A 82 4.18 -20.80 -6.16
N LEU A 83 3.94 -20.90 -7.46
CA LEU A 83 3.07 -19.99 -8.19
C LEU A 83 1.63 -20.01 -7.64
N GLN A 84 1.09 -21.20 -7.38
CA GLN A 84 -0.24 -21.38 -6.77
C GLN A 84 -0.35 -20.77 -5.36
N SER A 85 0.77 -20.58 -4.66
CA SER A 85 0.79 -19.89 -3.36
C SER A 85 0.77 -18.35 -3.49
N ILE A 86 1.21 -17.80 -4.63
CA ILE A 86 1.37 -16.35 -4.86
C ILE A 86 0.15 -15.76 -5.58
N VAL A 87 -0.33 -16.44 -6.62
CA VAL A 87 -1.41 -15.93 -7.50
C VAL A 87 -2.70 -15.59 -6.73
N PRO A 88 -3.20 -16.41 -5.79
CA PRO A 88 -4.41 -16.06 -5.03
C PRO A 88 -4.25 -14.78 -4.22
N ILE A 89 -3.09 -14.59 -3.59
CA ILE A 89 -2.76 -13.40 -2.81
C ILE A 89 -2.76 -12.17 -3.72
N HIS A 90 -2.12 -12.27 -4.88
CA HIS A 90 -2.13 -11.19 -5.86
C HIS A 90 -3.55 -10.83 -6.31
N ASN A 91 -4.39 -11.83 -6.60
CA ASN A 91 -5.78 -11.61 -7.00
C ASN A 91 -6.63 -10.96 -5.90
N GLU A 92 -6.38 -11.28 -4.63
CA GLU A 92 -7.02 -10.61 -3.50
C GLU A 92 -6.61 -9.14 -3.43
N HIS A 93 -5.31 -8.87 -3.56
CA HIS A 93 -4.79 -7.49 -3.60
C HIS A 93 -5.39 -6.69 -4.76
N LYS A 94 -5.54 -7.29 -5.95
CA LYS A 94 -6.20 -6.64 -7.10
C LYS A 94 -7.57 -6.11 -6.70
N LYS A 95 -8.42 -6.95 -6.08
CA LYS A 95 -9.77 -6.57 -5.65
C LYS A 95 -9.76 -5.41 -4.64
N LEU A 96 -8.84 -5.43 -3.69
CA LEU A 96 -8.72 -4.34 -2.70
C LEU A 96 -8.31 -3.02 -3.37
N ILE A 97 -7.32 -3.06 -4.26
CA ILE A 97 -6.84 -1.88 -5.00
C ILE A 97 -7.93 -1.31 -5.92
N ASP A 98 -8.71 -2.17 -6.58
CA ASP A 98 -9.85 -1.74 -7.39
C ASP A 98 -10.93 -1.06 -6.50
N GLY A 99 -11.14 -1.56 -5.28
CA GLY A 99 -11.96 -0.91 -4.26
C GLY A 99 -11.51 0.51 -3.95
N TYR A 100 -10.23 0.71 -3.62
CA TYR A 100 -9.67 2.04 -3.38
C TYR A 100 -9.78 2.95 -4.62
N THR A 101 -9.59 2.40 -5.82
CA THR A 101 -9.73 3.17 -7.07
C THR A 101 -11.13 3.76 -7.20
N ASN A 102 -12.17 2.96 -6.97
CA ASN A 102 -13.55 3.43 -6.98
C ASN A 102 -13.83 4.47 -5.90
N GLU A 103 -13.24 4.34 -4.71
CA GLU A 103 -13.37 5.34 -3.63
C GLU A 103 -12.72 6.68 -4.01
N ILE A 104 -11.56 6.63 -4.67
CA ILE A 104 -10.84 7.82 -5.16
C ILE A 104 -11.64 8.52 -6.26
N ASP A 105 -12.24 7.77 -7.18
CA ASP A 105 -13.13 8.32 -8.21
C ASP A 105 -14.34 9.01 -7.57
N ALA A 106 -14.96 8.37 -6.58
CA ALA A 106 -16.07 8.96 -5.85
C ALA A 106 -15.68 10.20 -5.03
N LEU A 107 -14.45 10.25 -4.50
CA LEU A 107 -13.91 11.45 -3.85
C LEU A 107 -13.74 12.60 -4.83
N GLU A 108 -13.20 12.31 -6.02
CA GLU A 108 -13.01 13.29 -7.08
C GLU A 108 -14.35 13.89 -7.53
N ASP A 109 -15.36 13.06 -7.80
CA ASP A 109 -16.69 13.52 -8.22
C ASP A 109 -17.36 14.42 -7.17
N LYS A 110 -17.24 14.06 -5.89
CA LYS A 110 -17.75 14.88 -4.78
C LYS A 110 -17.04 16.23 -4.70
N LEU A 111 -15.74 16.26 -5.03
CA LEU A 111 -14.96 17.48 -5.05
C LEU A 111 -15.40 18.40 -6.19
N TYR A 112 -15.53 17.88 -7.42
CA TYR A 112 -15.98 18.66 -8.58
C TYR A 112 -17.42 19.18 -8.43
N THR A 113 -18.31 18.39 -7.84
CA THR A 113 -19.69 18.81 -7.59
C THR A 113 -19.84 19.69 -6.35
N ASN A 114 -18.73 20.06 -5.70
CA ASN A 114 -18.69 20.86 -4.48
C ASN A 114 -19.47 20.26 -3.29
N LYS A 115 -19.73 18.94 -3.33
CA LYS A 115 -20.43 18.14 -2.31
C LYS A 115 -19.43 17.52 -1.33
N ILE A 116 -18.54 18.36 -0.81
CA ILE A 116 -17.44 17.94 0.07
C ILE A 116 -18.01 17.48 1.43
N SER A 117 -17.80 16.20 1.74
CA SER A 117 -18.18 15.58 3.02
C SER A 117 -17.25 16.00 4.15
N ARG A 118 -17.72 15.93 5.41
CA ARG A 118 -16.87 16.09 6.61
C ARG A 118 -15.76 15.05 6.67
N TYR A 119 -16.02 13.83 6.17
CA TYR A 119 -15.08 12.70 6.18
C TYR A 119 -14.16 12.66 4.96
N PHE A 120 -14.14 13.70 4.13
CA PHE A 120 -13.35 13.72 2.89
C PHE A 120 -11.86 13.44 3.13
N MET A 121 -11.28 14.11 4.14
CA MET A 121 -9.87 13.94 4.47
C MET A 121 -9.55 12.58 5.07
N ASP A 122 -10.50 11.97 5.79
CA ASP A 122 -10.31 10.64 6.38
C ASP A 122 -10.22 9.58 5.27
N VAL A 123 -11.18 9.59 4.34
CA VAL A 123 -11.19 8.67 3.19
C VAL A 123 -9.95 8.90 2.31
N TRP A 124 -9.58 10.16 2.06
CA TRP A 124 -8.35 10.48 1.32
C TRP A 124 -7.11 9.90 2.01
N PHE A 125 -6.99 10.06 3.33
CA PHE A 125 -5.83 9.61 4.10
C PHE A 125 -5.74 8.09 4.12
N ASP A 126 -6.85 7.39 4.36
CA ASP A 126 -6.89 5.94 4.41
C ASP A 126 -6.53 5.34 3.05
N ALA A 127 -7.09 5.87 1.95
CA ALA A 127 -6.73 5.45 0.60
C ALA A 127 -5.25 5.70 0.29
N LYS A 128 -4.71 6.89 0.63
CA LYS A 128 -3.30 7.23 0.41
C LYS A 128 -2.37 6.29 1.18
N LYS A 129 -2.68 6.04 2.46
CA LYS A 129 -1.90 5.18 3.35
C LYS A 129 -1.83 3.75 2.82
N ASP A 130 -2.97 3.17 2.46
CA ASP A 130 -3.04 1.77 2.08
C ASP A 130 -2.52 1.52 0.65
N LEU A 131 -2.80 2.41 -0.31
CA LEU A 131 -2.18 2.34 -1.63
C LEU A 131 -0.65 2.49 -1.57
N THR A 132 -0.12 3.35 -0.69
CA THR A 132 1.34 3.46 -0.47
C THR A 132 1.92 2.15 0.09
N LYS A 133 1.19 1.43 0.95
CA LYS A 133 1.61 0.11 1.44
C LYS A 133 1.66 -0.91 0.29
N PHE A 134 0.66 -0.93 -0.58
CA PHE A 134 0.65 -1.80 -1.76
C PHE A 134 1.78 -1.48 -2.74
N GLU A 135 2.02 -0.20 -3.01
CA GLU A 135 3.12 0.23 -3.89
C GLU A 135 4.46 -0.31 -3.38
N ARG A 136 4.78 -0.08 -2.10
CA ARG A 136 6.01 -0.56 -1.45
C ARG A 136 6.11 -2.08 -1.44
N TYR A 137 4.97 -2.77 -1.24
CA TYR A 137 4.90 -4.22 -1.29
C TYR A 137 5.29 -4.75 -2.68
N TYR A 138 4.65 -4.25 -3.74
CA TYR A 138 4.88 -4.74 -5.09
C TYR A 138 6.26 -4.35 -5.63
N GLN A 139 6.72 -3.12 -5.40
CA GLN A 139 8.06 -2.67 -5.80
C GLN A 139 9.17 -3.54 -5.24
N ARG A 140 9.01 -4.07 -4.01
CA ARG A 140 10.00 -4.97 -3.41
C ARG A 140 9.85 -6.42 -3.88
N ASN A 141 8.62 -6.93 -3.92
CA ASN A 141 8.37 -8.32 -4.30
C ASN A 141 8.71 -8.60 -5.76
N ILE A 142 8.48 -7.64 -6.66
CA ILE A 142 8.76 -7.84 -8.08
C ILE A 142 10.25 -8.07 -8.36
N LEU A 143 11.14 -7.43 -7.60
CA LEU A 143 12.59 -7.64 -7.72
C LEU A 143 12.95 -9.07 -7.35
N VAL A 144 12.39 -9.58 -6.25
CA VAL A 144 12.58 -10.95 -5.77
C VAL A 144 12.02 -11.97 -6.77
N LEU A 145 10.83 -11.72 -7.33
CA LEU A 145 10.25 -12.60 -8.34
C LEU A 145 11.08 -12.62 -9.63
N LYS A 146 11.57 -11.48 -10.09
CA LYS A 146 12.49 -11.40 -11.25
C LYS A 146 13.77 -12.20 -11.00
N ASP A 147 14.31 -12.13 -9.79
CA ASP A 147 15.49 -12.89 -9.37
C ASP A 147 15.26 -14.41 -9.39
N VAL A 148 14.09 -14.88 -8.90
CA VAL A 148 13.67 -16.29 -8.97
C VAL A 148 13.52 -16.73 -10.42
N CYS A 149 12.86 -15.93 -11.26
CA CYS A 149 12.70 -16.25 -12.68
C CYS A 149 14.04 -16.39 -13.38
N LYS A 150 14.96 -15.45 -13.16
CA LYS A 150 16.28 -15.47 -13.77
C LYS A 150 17.11 -16.69 -13.35
N GLU A 151 17.00 -17.11 -12.10
CA GLU A 151 17.72 -18.29 -11.59
C GLU A 151 17.19 -19.59 -12.21
N TYR A 152 15.86 -19.70 -12.35
CA TYR A 152 15.21 -20.97 -12.69
C TYR A 152 14.60 -21.03 -14.09
N GLU A 153 14.78 -20.02 -14.94
CA GLU A 153 14.14 -19.98 -16.26
C GLU A 153 14.52 -21.14 -17.21
N THR A 154 15.66 -21.79 -16.99
CA THR A 154 16.13 -22.96 -17.76
C THR A 154 15.72 -24.29 -17.13
N HIS A 155 15.13 -24.26 -15.93
CA HIS A 155 14.76 -25.45 -15.18
C HIS A 155 13.50 -26.11 -15.78
N LYS A 156 13.55 -27.42 -16.03
CA LYS A 156 12.54 -28.16 -16.82
C LYS A 156 11.09 -27.97 -16.34
N ASN A 157 10.89 -27.92 -15.02
CA ASN A 157 9.57 -27.82 -14.40
C ASN A 157 9.20 -26.39 -13.95
N PHE A 158 9.99 -25.38 -14.31
CA PHE A 158 9.67 -23.99 -13.97
C PHE A 158 8.59 -23.44 -14.91
N PRO A 159 7.45 -22.94 -14.41
CA PRO A 159 6.36 -22.45 -15.25
C PRO A 159 6.69 -21.02 -15.73
N LYS A 160 7.69 -20.94 -16.63
CA LYS A 160 8.31 -19.70 -17.09
C LYS A 160 7.28 -18.66 -17.51
N THR A 161 6.43 -19.01 -18.47
CA THR A 161 5.40 -18.11 -19.02
C THR A 161 4.52 -17.51 -17.92
N ASN A 162 3.98 -18.33 -17.03
CA ASN A 162 3.08 -17.86 -15.99
C ASN A 162 3.76 -16.93 -14.97
N PHE A 163 5.04 -17.16 -14.68
CA PHE A 163 5.81 -16.24 -13.84
C PHE A 163 6.07 -14.90 -14.53
N TYR A 164 6.37 -14.89 -15.84
CA TYR A 164 6.51 -13.64 -16.59
C TYR A 164 5.19 -12.89 -16.68
N ASP A 165 4.09 -13.58 -16.96
CA ASP A 165 2.75 -13.00 -16.98
C ASP A 165 2.42 -12.35 -15.63
N LEU A 166 2.69 -13.05 -14.52
CA LEU A 166 2.50 -12.49 -13.17
C LEU A 166 3.37 -11.25 -12.92
N ILE A 167 4.63 -11.26 -13.36
CA ILE A 167 5.52 -10.11 -13.21
C ILE A 167 5.04 -8.93 -14.04
N GLU A 168 4.55 -9.15 -15.26
CA GLU A 168 3.99 -8.11 -16.13
C GLU A 168 2.72 -7.51 -15.50
N ASP A 169 1.81 -8.36 -15.04
CA ASP A 169 0.61 -7.97 -14.29
C ASP A 169 0.97 -7.12 -13.07
N ILE A 170 1.96 -7.54 -12.28
CA ILE A 170 2.42 -6.78 -11.11
C ILE A 170 2.99 -5.41 -11.53
N ASN A 171 3.78 -5.33 -12.61
CA ASN A 171 4.28 -4.03 -13.10
C ASN A 171 3.14 -3.09 -13.47
N ALA A 172 2.14 -3.60 -14.21
CA ALA A 172 0.96 -2.82 -14.58
C ALA A 172 0.22 -2.30 -13.33
N TYR A 173 0.08 -3.13 -12.29
CA TYR A 173 -0.50 -2.73 -11.02
C TYR A 173 0.33 -1.70 -10.26
N ILE A 174 1.66 -1.79 -10.26
CA ILE A 174 2.53 -0.76 -9.66
C ILE A 174 2.26 0.59 -10.32
N VAL A 175 2.25 0.63 -11.66
CA VAL A 175 1.96 1.87 -12.42
C VAL A 175 0.55 2.38 -12.12
N GLY A 176 -0.44 1.48 -12.07
CA GLY A 176 -1.81 1.80 -11.69
C GLY A 176 -1.91 2.46 -10.31
N ILE A 177 -1.28 1.86 -9.30
CA ILE A 177 -1.23 2.40 -7.93
C ILE A 177 -0.57 3.79 -7.92
N GLN A 178 0.55 3.97 -8.63
CA GLN A 178 1.25 5.27 -8.70
C GLN A 178 0.36 6.36 -9.31
N ASN A 179 -0.40 6.03 -10.35
CA ASN A 179 -1.36 6.96 -10.94
C ASN A 179 -2.46 7.34 -9.94
N GLN A 180 -2.99 6.37 -9.18
CA GLN A 180 -3.98 6.66 -8.13
C GLN A 180 -3.40 7.51 -7.00
N LEU A 181 -2.14 7.30 -6.61
CA LEU A 181 -1.46 8.12 -5.62
C LEU A 181 -1.27 9.57 -6.10
N HIS A 182 -0.93 9.78 -7.37
CA HIS A 182 -0.84 11.12 -7.98
C HIS A 182 -2.22 11.80 -8.10
N LYS A 183 -3.25 11.02 -8.43
CA LYS A 183 -4.64 11.50 -8.46
C LYS A 183 -5.08 11.98 -7.08
N LEU A 184 -4.80 11.21 -6.03
CA LEU A 184 -5.03 11.62 -4.64
C LEU A 184 -4.31 12.93 -4.29
N ASP A 185 -3.06 13.13 -4.72
CA ASP A 185 -2.34 14.39 -4.47
C ASP A 185 -3.05 15.58 -5.14
N SER A 186 -3.49 15.38 -6.38
CA SER A 186 -4.26 16.39 -7.13
C SER A 186 -5.59 16.74 -6.44
N ILE A 187 -6.32 15.71 -5.99
CA ILE A 187 -7.57 15.85 -5.21
C ILE A 187 -7.32 16.67 -3.94
N HIS A 188 -6.25 16.36 -3.19
CA HIS A 188 -5.91 17.09 -1.97
C HIS A 188 -5.57 18.56 -2.26
N HIS A 189 -4.75 18.83 -3.28
CA HIS A 189 -4.42 20.20 -3.67
C HIS A 189 -5.65 21.01 -4.07
N TYR A 190 -6.56 20.42 -4.84
CA TYR A 190 -7.79 21.10 -5.22
C TYR A 190 -8.73 21.33 -4.03
N TYR A 191 -8.83 20.37 -3.11
CA TYR A 191 -9.57 20.53 -1.85
C TYR A 191 -9.05 21.70 -1.02
N VAL A 192 -7.72 21.84 -0.86
CA VAL A 192 -7.10 22.96 -0.14
C VAL A 192 -7.43 24.29 -0.83
N SER A 193 -7.30 24.36 -2.14
CA SER A 193 -7.63 25.56 -2.93
C SER A 193 -9.09 26.00 -2.74
N LEU A 194 -10.05 25.07 -2.80
CA LEU A 194 -11.47 25.38 -2.55
C LEU A 194 -11.72 25.87 -1.12
N LYS A 195 -10.98 25.35 -0.14
CA LYS A 195 -11.08 25.78 1.25
C LYS A 195 -10.54 27.21 1.41
N ASP A 196 -9.40 27.51 0.80
CA ASP A 196 -8.78 28.83 0.84
C ASP A 196 -9.65 29.89 0.15
N ASP A 197 -10.25 29.57 -1.00
CA ASP A 197 -11.22 30.43 -1.68
C ASP A 197 -12.42 30.78 -0.81
N ARG A 198 -12.95 29.80 -0.06
CA ARG A 198 -14.06 30.02 0.88
C ARG A 198 -13.62 30.89 2.06
N LEU A 199 -12.43 30.66 2.61
CA LEU A 199 -11.87 31.48 3.68
C LEU A 199 -11.67 32.93 3.23
N ASN A 200 -11.11 33.14 2.03
CA ASN A 200 -10.91 34.45 1.44
C ASN A 200 -12.24 35.20 1.23
N LYS A 201 -13.27 34.52 0.71
CA LYS A 201 -14.62 35.10 0.58
C LYS A 201 -15.20 35.49 1.94
N ASN A 202 -15.07 34.63 2.96
CA ASN A 202 -15.55 34.93 4.31
C ASN A 202 -14.84 36.14 4.92
N ILE A 203 -13.52 36.24 4.78
CA ILE A 203 -12.73 37.40 5.24
C ILE A 203 -13.18 38.66 4.51
N TYR A 204 -13.39 38.59 3.19
CA TYR A 204 -13.90 39.72 2.41
C TYR A 204 -15.26 40.21 2.92
N TYR A 205 -16.22 39.32 3.16
CA TYR A 205 -17.52 39.69 3.70
C TYR A 205 -17.42 40.31 5.09
N LEU A 206 -16.63 39.72 5.99
CA LEU A 206 -16.40 40.28 7.33
C LEU A 206 -15.76 41.66 7.27
N THR A 207 -14.83 41.86 6.33
CA THR A 207 -14.15 43.15 6.12
C THR A 207 -15.14 44.20 5.60
N LEU A 208 -16.01 43.84 4.65
CA LEU A 208 -17.01 44.77 4.09
C LEU A 208 -18.04 45.19 5.13
N ILE A 209 -18.49 44.24 5.97
CA ILE A 209 -19.34 44.51 7.13
C ILE A 209 -18.62 45.47 8.08
N SER A 210 -17.38 45.14 8.48
CA SER A 210 -16.60 45.96 9.41
C SER A 210 -16.34 47.37 8.89
N ALA A 211 -15.97 47.51 7.61
CA ALA A 211 -15.74 48.79 6.97
C ALA A 211 -17.00 49.68 6.92
N THR A 212 -18.19 49.08 6.88
CA THR A 212 -19.47 49.80 6.89
C THR A 212 -19.90 50.18 8.31
N PHE A 213 -19.84 49.23 9.24
CA PHE A 213 -20.37 49.42 10.60
C PHE A 213 -19.40 50.16 11.53
N LEU A 214 -18.08 50.06 11.33
CA LEU A 214 -17.12 50.69 12.22
C LEU A 214 -17.18 52.23 12.17
N PRO A 215 -17.26 52.89 10.99
CA PRO A 215 -17.51 54.33 10.93
C PRO A 215 -18.91 54.71 11.40
N LEU A 216 -19.94 53.91 11.10
CA LEU A 216 -21.31 54.21 11.52
C LEU A 216 -21.46 54.17 13.04
N ASN A 217 -20.87 53.15 13.68
CA ASN A 217 -20.81 53.03 15.14
C ASN A 217 -20.04 54.20 15.77
N LEU A 218 -18.99 54.71 15.10
CA LEU A 218 -18.29 55.90 15.56
C LEU A 218 -19.20 57.14 15.53
N VAL A 219 -19.98 57.34 14.47
CA VAL A 219 -20.95 58.45 14.36
C VAL A 219 -22.04 58.33 15.42
N VAL A 220 -22.67 57.15 15.55
CA VAL A 220 -23.69 56.91 16.58
C VAL A 220 -23.11 57.06 17.98
N GLY A 221 -21.89 56.58 18.21
CA GLY A 221 -21.16 56.74 19.46
C GLY A 221 -20.91 58.22 19.80
N PHE A 222 -20.47 59.02 18.84
CA PHE A 222 -20.29 60.46 19.02
C PHE A 222 -21.58 61.17 19.46
N PHE A 223 -22.71 60.87 18.80
CA PHE A 223 -24.01 61.46 19.14
C PHE A 223 -24.70 60.82 20.35
N GLY A 224 -24.30 59.62 20.75
CA GLY A 224 -24.81 58.92 21.93
C GLY A 224 -24.04 59.22 23.21
N MET A 225 -22.90 59.91 23.13
CA MET A 225 -22.24 60.46 24.31
C MET A 225 -23.12 61.58 24.89
N ASN A 226 -23.38 61.55 26.20
CA ASN A 226 -24.00 62.66 26.91
C ASN A 226 -23.03 63.85 26.95
N THR A 227 -22.90 64.56 25.84
CA THR A 227 -22.34 65.90 25.85
C THR A 227 -23.43 66.82 26.36
N GLU A 228 -23.47 67.00 27.68
CA GLU A 228 -24.08 68.21 28.25
C GLU A 228 -23.53 69.40 27.45
N GLY A 229 -24.44 70.22 26.93
CA GLY A 229 -24.15 71.16 25.86
C GLY A 229 -22.85 71.95 26.04
N LEU A 230 -22.04 71.95 24.98
CA LEU A 230 -21.22 73.12 24.67
C LEU A 230 -22.13 74.23 24.15
#